data_AF-A0A6J8EPD7-F1
#
_entry.id   AF-A0A6J8EPD7-F1
#
_cell.length_a   1.000
_cell.length_b   1.000
_cell.length_c   1.000
_cell.angle_alpha   90.00
_cell.angle_beta   90.00
_cell.angle_gamma   90.00
#
_symmetry.space_group_name_H-M   'P 1'
#
loop_
_entity.id
_entity.type
_entity.pdbx_description
1 polymer ?
#
loop_
_entity_poly.entity_id
_entity_poly.type
_entity_poly.pdbx_seq_one_letter_code
_entity_poly.pdbx_strand_id
1 'polypeptide(L)'
;MDLCLSLCWFYMVSNVISERLNITGSSFQKDKYMDSNPMIIFDKIGPRQCIKYCMLHNGCNAVNFKRNDLHCELLALLNSNPSLIDVTEIYFTEITDWEQDKHACWPNPCTGQTKCEAAYYNQYICVTYDTPCSSQPCTNGGTCRNQFESFLCICPAGYNGQVCEYTPCTDTNCNHGECVISGSSFYCSCWSGYYGDRCENTPCTGQNCNYGSCVIIGSTFDCSCWAGHYGSRCEYTPCTGQYCNYGSCVVSGSNFYCSCWSGYYGSSCQYSYTYIYVAKSIESPNYPSYYYDNAVISWSYGTDAGRRISVVAVVFYLEENFDWLKVYHRPDKVTELASWTGTQSFIIVYSLDNYVYIEFTTDASITSTGFQIVVSTE
;
A
#
# COMPACT_ATOMS: atom_id res chain seq x y z
N MET A 1 -12.91 -25.47 -58.09
CA MET A 1 -14.20 -25.38 -57.39
C MET A 1 -14.11 -26.30 -56.18
N ASP A 2 -14.30 -25.68 -55.02
CA ASP A 2 -14.81 -26.23 -53.76
C ASP A 2 -13.98 -27.21 -52.91
N LEU A 3 -13.44 -26.62 -51.83
CA LEU A 3 -13.56 -26.98 -50.40
C LEU A 3 -14.14 -28.36 -50.04
N CYS A 4 -13.42 -29.08 -49.16
CA CYS A 4 -14.04 -29.64 -47.95
C CYS A 4 -13.00 -29.87 -46.83
N LEU A 5 -13.19 -29.12 -45.73
CA LEU A 5 -12.66 -29.40 -44.40
C LEU A 5 -13.29 -30.69 -43.85
N SER A 6 -12.52 -31.51 -43.12
CA SER A 6 -13.07 -32.13 -41.90
C SER A 6 -11.95 -32.46 -40.91
N LEU A 7 -11.97 -31.74 -39.79
CA LEU A 7 -11.44 -32.16 -38.51
C LEU A 7 -12.05 -33.52 -38.10
N CYS A 8 -11.22 -34.49 -37.73
CA CYS A 8 -11.66 -35.61 -36.90
C CYS A 8 -10.94 -35.54 -35.55
N TRP A 9 -11.65 -34.99 -34.57
CA TRP A 9 -11.42 -35.23 -33.15
C TRP A 9 -11.74 -36.70 -32.85
N PHE A 10 -10.83 -37.42 -32.19
CA PHE A 10 -11.15 -38.71 -31.58
C PHE A 10 -11.42 -38.52 -30.08
N TYR A 11 -12.69 -38.50 -29.71
CA TYR A 11 -13.17 -38.75 -28.35
C TYR A 11 -13.10 -40.28 -28.10
N MET A 12 -12.39 -40.72 -27.06
CA MET A 12 -12.50 -42.11 -26.60
C MET A 12 -13.80 -42.29 -25.80
N VAL A 13 -14.65 -43.21 -26.28
CA VAL A 13 -15.81 -43.75 -25.57
C VAL A 13 -15.29 -44.68 -24.46
N SER A 14 -15.40 -44.26 -23.20
CA SER A 14 -15.21 -45.16 -22.05
C SER A 14 -16.58 -45.64 -21.60
N ASN A 15 -16.84 -46.94 -21.78
CA ASN A 15 -18.05 -47.62 -21.33
C ASN A 15 -17.67 -48.99 -20.77
N VAL A 16 -16.90 -49.05 -19.67
CA VAL A 16 -16.67 -50.29 -18.92
C VAL A 16 -16.51 -49.99 -17.42
N ILE A 17 -17.55 -50.41 -16.69
CA ILE A 17 -17.59 -50.86 -15.28
C ILE A 17 -17.41 -49.79 -14.19
N SER A 18 -18.55 -49.56 -13.52
CA SER A 18 -18.65 -48.93 -12.21
C SER A 18 -17.92 -49.79 -11.18
N GLU A 19 -16.97 -49.22 -10.44
CA GLU A 19 -16.76 -49.60 -9.04
C GLU A 19 -16.18 -48.41 -8.28
N ARG A 20 -16.86 -48.08 -7.17
CA ARG A 20 -16.60 -46.92 -6.33
C ARG A 20 -15.30 -47.09 -5.57
N LEU A 21 -14.36 -46.16 -5.73
CA LEU A 21 -13.35 -45.88 -4.70
C LEU A 21 -13.37 -44.38 -4.37
N ASN A 22 -14.10 -44.09 -3.29
CA ASN A 22 -14.09 -42.83 -2.58
C ASN A 22 -12.74 -42.68 -1.87
N ILE A 23 -11.94 -41.69 -2.24
CA ILE A 23 -10.92 -41.13 -1.35
C ILE A 23 -11.14 -39.61 -1.29
N THR A 24 -11.54 -39.19 -0.09
CA THR A 24 -11.84 -37.83 0.33
C THR A 24 -10.55 -37.04 0.61
N GLY A 25 -10.50 -35.79 0.12
CA GLY A 25 -9.85 -34.68 0.83
C GLY A 25 -8.45 -34.27 0.35
N SER A 26 -8.38 -33.35 -0.62
CA SER A 26 -7.83 -32.00 -0.40
C SER A 26 -8.02 -31.14 -1.66
N SER A 27 -8.28 -29.87 -1.40
CA SER A 27 -8.82 -28.85 -2.28
C SER A 27 -7.91 -28.38 -3.41
N PHE A 28 -8.52 -28.12 -4.56
CA PHE A 28 -8.03 -27.39 -5.73
C PHE A 28 -7.21 -26.13 -5.40
N GLN A 29 -6.11 -25.93 -6.14
CA GLN A 29 -5.90 -24.66 -6.84
C GLN A 29 -5.57 -24.92 -8.32
N LYS A 30 -6.17 -24.07 -9.15
CA LYS A 30 -6.34 -24.19 -10.59
C LYS A 30 -5.35 -23.22 -11.24
N ASP A 31 -4.18 -23.71 -11.65
CA ASP A 31 -3.26 -22.94 -12.48
C ASP A 31 -2.85 -23.73 -13.73
N LYS A 32 -3.63 -23.51 -14.80
CA LYS A 32 -3.15 -23.09 -16.12
C LYS A 32 -1.88 -23.80 -16.64
N TYR A 33 -1.99 -25.03 -17.15
CA TYR A 33 -1.10 -25.56 -18.19
C TYR A 33 -1.82 -26.52 -19.15
N MET A 34 -1.32 -26.53 -20.38
CA MET A 34 -1.89 -26.96 -21.66
C MET A 34 -2.47 -28.37 -21.75
N ASP A 35 -3.54 -28.47 -22.56
CA ASP A 35 -3.98 -29.67 -23.26
C ASP A 35 -2.84 -30.33 -24.05
N SER A 36 -2.60 -31.62 -23.82
CA SER A 36 -2.27 -32.68 -24.80
C SER A 36 -1.44 -33.79 -24.13
N ASN A 37 -1.99 -35.00 -24.08
CA ASN A 37 -1.22 -36.20 -23.72
C ASN A 37 -0.10 -36.42 -24.76
N PRO A 38 1.12 -36.85 -24.36
CA PRO A 38 2.16 -37.20 -25.31
C PRO A 38 1.74 -38.39 -26.17
N MET A 39 1.68 -38.22 -27.49
CA MET A 39 1.56 -39.32 -28.45
C MET A 39 2.94 -39.89 -28.77
N ILE A 40 3.11 -41.20 -28.62
CA ILE A 40 4.25 -41.94 -29.17
C ILE A 40 3.76 -42.61 -30.46
N ILE A 41 4.32 -42.23 -31.61
CA ILE A 41 4.00 -42.81 -32.91
C ILE A 41 5.15 -43.76 -33.30
N PHE A 42 4.82 -45.00 -33.66
CA PHE A 42 5.78 -46.00 -34.15
C PHE A 42 5.54 -46.25 -35.64
N ASP A 43 6.61 -46.37 -36.42
CA ASP A 43 6.53 -46.67 -37.85
C ASP A 43 7.22 -48.00 -38.17
N LYS A 44 6.65 -48.77 -39.10
CA LYS A 44 7.14 -50.10 -39.50
C LYS A 44 7.67 -50.01 -40.93
N ILE A 45 8.95 -49.66 -41.07
CA ILE A 45 9.58 -49.58 -42.39
C ILE A 45 10.07 -50.98 -42.79
N GLY A 46 9.19 -51.72 -43.46
CA GLY A 46 9.49 -53.01 -44.06
C GLY A 46 9.74 -54.16 -43.05
N PRO A 47 10.04 -55.37 -43.55
CA PRO A 47 9.98 -56.58 -42.74
C PRO A 47 11.09 -56.71 -41.67
N ARG A 48 12.07 -55.78 -41.57
CA ARG A 48 13.26 -55.96 -40.73
C ARG A 48 13.90 -54.69 -40.09
N GLN A 49 13.29 -53.51 -40.09
CA GLN A 49 13.87 -52.32 -39.43
C GLN A 49 12.87 -51.55 -38.55
N CYS A 50 13.32 -51.11 -37.37
CA CYS A 50 12.61 -50.15 -36.51
C CYS A 50 13.48 -48.89 -36.41
N ILE A 51 12.90 -47.72 -36.70
CA ILE A 51 13.57 -46.41 -36.53
C ILE A 51 12.87 -45.63 -35.41
N LYS A 52 13.65 -44.93 -34.59
CA LYS A 52 13.17 -44.10 -33.48
C LYS A 52 12.79 -42.71 -33.99
N TYR A 53 11.57 -42.24 -33.69
CA TYR A 53 11.25 -40.80 -33.68
C TYR A 53 10.82 -40.40 -32.28
N CYS A 54 11.58 -39.50 -31.65
CA CYS A 54 11.12 -38.73 -30.49
C CYS A 54 10.82 -37.32 -30.98
N MET A 55 9.55 -36.93 -31.02
CA MET A 55 9.19 -35.52 -30.99
C MET A 55 8.92 -35.17 -29.54
N LEU A 56 9.88 -34.55 -28.86
CA LEU A 56 9.66 -33.99 -27.53
C LEU A 56 10.24 -32.60 -27.47
N HIS A 57 9.42 -31.64 -27.05
CA HIS A 57 9.94 -30.56 -26.24
C HIS A 57 10.38 -31.19 -24.91
N ASN A 58 11.70 -31.23 -24.71
CA ASN A 58 12.43 -31.47 -23.46
C ASN A 58 12.27 -32.84 -22.76
N GLY A 59 13.28 -33.70 -22.97
CA GLY A 59 13.81 -34.60 -21.94
C GLY A 59 13.23 -36.02 -21.87
N CYS A 60 13.80 -36.95 -22.65
CA CYS A 60 13.72 -38.38 -22.34
C CYS A 60 15.05 -39.09 -22.58
N ASN A 61 15.48 -39.87 -21.58
CA ASN A 61 16.69 -40.69 -21.57
C ASN A 61 16.59 -41.89 -22.55
N ALA A 62 17.73 -42.40 -22.99
CA ALA A 62 17.83 -43.48 -23.98
C ALA A 62 17.16 -44.79 -23.50
N VAL A 63 16.27 -45.35 -24.32
CA VAL A 63 15.66 -46.67 -24.15
C VAL A 63 16.40 -47.66 -25.07
N ASN A 64 16.87 -48.78 -24.53
CA ASN A 64 17.50 -49.87 -25.29
C ASN A 64 16.48 -50.98 -25.54
N PHE A 65 16.42 -51.49 -26.77
CA PHE A 65 15.56 -52.62 -27.15
C PHE A 65 16.39 -53.88 -27.36
N LYS A 66 15.90 -55.04 -26.91
CA LYS A 66 16.48 -56.36 -27.20
C LYS A 66 15.60 -57.08 -28.23
N ARG A 67 16.24 -57.74 -29.20
CA ARG A 67 15.58 -58.46 -30.30
C ARG A 67 15.21 -59.87 -29.83
N ASN A 68 13.96 -60.27 -29.98
CA ASN A 68 13.54 -61.68 -30.04
C ASN A 68 12.52 -61.88 -31.17
N ASP A 69 12.56 -63.04 -31.82
CA ASP A 69 12.26 -63.26 -33.25
C ASP A 69 10.84 -62.98 -33.79
N LEU A 70 9.98 -62.23 -33.11
CA LEU A 70 8.79 -61.63 -33.74
C LEU A 70 8.18 -60.43 -32.98
N HIS A 71 8.89 -59.84 -32.01
CA HIS A 71 8.42 -58.66 -31.24
C HIS A 71 9.58 -57.75 -30.82
N CYS A 72 9.33 -56.43 -30.77
CA CYS A 72 10.19 -55.48 -30.07
C CYS A 72 9.63 -55.25 -28.65
N GLU A 73 10.37 -55.64 -27.62
CA GLU A 73 10.02 -55.37 -26.22
C GLU A 73 10.67 -54.07 -25.72
N LEU A 74 9.87 -53.21 -25.11
CA LEU A 74 10.30 -51.94 -24.50
C LEU A 74 10.89 -52.21 -23.11
N LEU A 75 12.21 -52.21 -22.98
CA LEU A 75 12.89 -52.30 -21.67
C LEU A 75 13.06 -50.90 -21.08
N ALA A 76 12.13 -50.49 -20.22
CA ALA A 76 12.31 -49.29 -19.40
C ALA A 76 13.29 -49.58 -18.25
N LEU A 77 14.49 -49.00 -18.28
CA LEU A 77 15.35 -48.89 -17.10
C LEU A 77 14.85 -47.72 -16.25
N LEU A 78 13.96 -47.99 -15.29
CA LEU A 78 13.61 -47.04 -14.25
C LEU A 78 14.21 -47.50 -12.92
N ASN A 79 15.25 -46.78 -12.50
CA ASN A 79 15.65 -46.76 -11.10
C ASN A 79 14.50 -46.11 -10.30
N SER A 80 14.02 -46.86 -9.29
CA SER A 80 13.08 -46.49 -8.23
C SER A 80 11.57 -46.38 -8.58
N ASN A 81 10.81 -47.26 -7.91
CA ASN A 81 9.35 -47.38 -7.72
C ASN A 81 8.48 -47.99 -8.86
N PRO A 82 7.96 -49.23 -8.69
CA PRO A 82 7.09 -49.88 -9.66
C PRO A 82 5.61 -49.57 -9.36
N SER A 83 4.99 -48.74 -10.19
CA SER A 83 3.53 -48.77 -10.38
C SER A 83 3.27 -49.26 -11.79
N LEU A 84 2.67 -50.44 -11.87
CA LEU A 84 2.31 -51.17 -13.09
C LEU A 84 1.55 -50.27 -14.07
N ILE A 85 2.16 -49.98 -15.23
CA ILE A 85 1.44 -49.54 -16.42
C ILE A 85 1.20 -50.80 -17.24
N ASP A 86 -0.02 -51.31 -17.18
CA ASP A 86 -0.46 -52.46 -17.99
C ASP A 86 -0.81 -51.94 -19.39
N VAL A 87 0.09 -52.12 -20.36
CA VAL A 87 -0.13 -51.74 -21.77
C VAL A 87 -0.79 -52.92 -22.46
N THR A 88 -2.11 -53.01 -22.39
CA THR A 88 -2.84 -54.19 -22.89
C THR A 88 -3.22 -54.17 -24.37
N GLU A 89 -2.87 -53.15 -25.18
CA GLU A 89 -3.09 -53.22 -26.64
C GLU A 89 -2.22 -52.21 -27.40
N ILE A 90 -1.38 -52.68 -28.33
CA ILE A 90 -0.68 -51.87 -29.35
C ILE A 90 -1.32 -52.19 -30.70
N TYR A 91 -2.04 -51.23 -31.27
CA TYR A 91 -2.57 -51.36 -32.63
C TYR A 91 -1.52 -50.94 -33.66
N PHE A 92 -1.18 -51.83 -34.59
CA PHE A 92 -0.40 -51.49 -35.79
C PHE A 92 -1.38 -51.21 -36.93
N THR A 93 -1.40 -50.00 -37.47
CA THR A 93 -2.05 -49.70 -38.74
C THR A 93 -1.03 -49.84 -39.87
N GLU A 94 -1.32 -50.66 -40.89
CA GLU A 94 -0.54 -50.67 -42.13
C GLU A 94 -0.74 -49.33 -42.85
N ILE A 95 0.36 -48.60 -43.07
CA ILE A 95 0.35 -47.37 -43.88
C ILE A 95 0.24 -47.80 -45.35
N THR A 96 -0.92 -47.57 -45.96
CA THR A 96 -1.11 -47.76 -47.39
C THR A 96 -0.66 -46.51 -48.16
N ASP A 97 0.33 -46.71 -49.04
CA ASP A 97 0.60 -45.95 -50.28
C ASP A 97 0.87 -44.43 -50.26
N TRP A 98 1.47 -43.87 -49.20
CA TRP A 98 1.85 -42.43 -49.16
C TRP A 98 3.37 -42.12 -49.02
N GLU A 99 4.26 -43.10 -49.21
CA GLU A 99 5.73 -42.90 -49.08
C GLU A 99 6.56 -43.12 -50.37
N GLN A 100 5.97 -43.06 -51.56
CA GLN A 100 6.79 -43.15 -52.79
C GLN A 100 7.56 -41.86 -53.12
N ASP A 101 7.11 -40.68 -52.66
CA ASP A 101 7.74 -39.40 -53.05
C ASP A 101 9.04 -39.06 -52.29
N LYS A 102 9.38 -39.77 -51.21
CA LYS A 102 10.60 -39.49 -50.42
C LYS A 102 11.90 -40.02 -51.02
N HIS A 103 11.86 -40.93 -52.01
CA HIS A 103 13.08 -41.56 -52.52
C HIS A 103 13.90 -40.70 -53.50
N ALA A 104 13.29 -39.72 -54.19
CA ALA A 104 14.00 -38.92 -55.20
C ALA A 104 14.90 -37.81 -54.63
N CYS A 105 14.67 -37.40 -53.38
CA CYS A 105 15.33 -36.24 -52.76
C CYS A 105 16.25 -36.58 -51.57
N TRP A 106 16.61 -37.86 -51.38
CA TRP A 106 17.46 -38.27 -50.26
C TRP A 106 18.62 -39.22 -50.67
N PRO A 107 19.89 -38.87 -50.39
CA PRO A 107 20.36 -37.57 -49.89
C PRO A 107 20.11 -36.46 -50.93
N ASN A 108 19.95 -35.21 -50.51
CA ASN A 108 19.58 -34.10 -51.40
C ASN A 108 20.55 -34.02 -52.61
N PRO A 109 20.09 -34.26 -53.85
CA PRO A 109 20.93 -34.27 -55.05
C PRO A 109 21.23 -32.86 -55.59
N CYS A 110 20.53 -31.83 -55.12
CA CYS A 110 20.69 -30.46 -55.59
C CYS A 110 21.96 -29.79 -55.00
N THR A 111 22.68 -29.03 -55.83
CA THR A 111 23.92 -28.31 -55.43
C THR A 111 23.63 -26.83 -55.19
N GLY A 112 24.24 -26.24 -54.15
CA GLY A 112 23.98 -24.86 -53.74
C GLY A 112 22.75 -24.70 -52.84
N GLN A 113 22.22 -23.49 -52.70
CA GLN A 113 21.02 -23.19 -51.88
C GLN A 113 19.70 -23.58 -52.60
N THR A 114 19.65 -24.75 -53.22
CA THR A 114 18.48 -25.24 -53.98
C THR A 114 17.79 -26.39 -53.24
N LYS A 115 16.45 -26.35 -53.16
CA LYS A 115 15.66 -27.42 -52.54
C LYS A 115 15.25 -28.43 -53.61
N CYS A 116 15.32 -29.70 -53.25
CA CYS A 116 14.81 -30.79 -54.06
C CYS A 116 13.31 -30.95 -53.78
N GLU A 117 12.50 -30.75 -54.81
CA GLU A 117 11.07 -31.08 -54.76
C GLU A 117 10.82 -32.32 -55.61
N ALA A 118 10.09 -33.28 -55.05
CA ALA A 118 9.73 -34.50 -55.75
C ALA A 118 8.80 -34.18 -56.92
N ALA A 119 9.14 -34.69 -58.10
CA ALA A 119 8.32 -34.62 -59.29
C ALA A 119 7.69 -35.99 -59.56
N TYR A 120 6.73 -36.03 -60.48
CA TYR A 120 6.05 -37.27 -60.86
C TYR A 120 7.05 -38.34 -61.32
N TYR A 121 6.77 -39.60 -60.95
CA TYR A 121 7.54 -40.78 -61.38
C TYR A 121 9.01 -40.80 -60.93
N ASN A 122 9.28 -40.63 -59.63
CA ASN A 122 10.62 -40.78 -59.04
C ASN A 122 11.65 -39.76 -59.55
N GLN A 123 11.17 -38.61 -60.04
CA GLN A 123 12.00 -37.50 -60.53
C GLN A 123 12.14 -36.41 -59.44
N TYR A 124 13.10 -35.51 -59.63
CA TYR A 124 13.26 -34.33 -58.78
C TYR A 124 13.46 -33.07 -59.61
N ILE A 125 13.03 -31.94 -59.08
CA ILE A 125 13.38 -30.61 -59.59
C ILE A 125 14.15 -29.85 -58.52
N CYS A 126 15.15 -29.08 -58.95
CA CYS A 126 15.87 -28.17 -58.07
C CYS A 126 15.30 -26.77 -58.27
N VAL A 127 14.59 -26.28 -57.25
CA VAL A 127 14.04 -24.93 -57.25
C VAL A 127 15.02 -23.95 -56.61
N THR A 128 15.23 -22.82 -57.27
CA THR A 128 15.98 -21.67 -56.76
C THR A 128 14.99 -20.72 -56.09
N TYR A 129 15.17 -20.45 -54.80
CA TYR A 129 14.43 -19.39 -54.12
C TYR A 129 15.18 -18.06 -54.24
N ASP A 130 14.43 -16.97 -54.34
CA ASP A 130 14.98 -15.64 -54.06
C ASP A 130 15.60 -15.68 -52.66
N THR A 131 16.87 -15.29 -52.56
CA THR A 131 17.56 -15.26 -51.27
C THR A 131 16.87 -14.22 -50.38
N PRO A 132 16.14 -14.59 -49.32
CA PRO A 132 15.27 -13.63 -48.63
C PRO A 132 16.04 -12.51 -47.92
N CYS A 133 17.36 -12.64 -47.76
CA CYS A 133 18.24 -11.57 -47.29
C CYS A 133 18.54 -10.45 -48.29
N SER A 134 18.22 -10.61 -49.59
CA SER A 134 18.47 -9.56 -50.60
C SER A 134 17.65 -8.28 -50.35
N SER A 135 16.50 -8.42 -49.67
CA SER A 135 15.64 -7.31 -49.26
C SER A 135 16.10 -6.61 -47.98
N GLN A 136 17.21 -7.06 -47.37
CA GLN A 136 17.74 -6.54 -46.11
C GLN A 136 16.69 -6.47 -44.98
N PRO A 137 16.04 -7.59 -44.63
CA PRO A 137 14.92 -7.59 -43.69
C PRO A 137 15.33 -7.30 -42.23
N CYS A 138 16.60 -7.51 -41.86
CA CYS A 138 17.07 -7.32 -40.49
C CYS A 138 17.34 -5.85 -40.19
N THR A 139 16.78 -5.37 -39.08
CA THR A 139 16.93 -3.99 -38.58
C THR A 139 18.00 -3.91 -37.49
N ASN A 140 18.31 -2.69 -37.02
CA ASN A 140 19.22 -2.42 -35.89
C ASN A 140 20.60 -3.11 -35.98
N GLY A 141 21.14 -3.27 -37.19
CA GLY A 141 22.45 -3.90 -37.41
C GLY A 141 22.46 -5.43 -37.33
N GLY A 142 21.29 -6.09 -37.39
CA GLY A 142 21.18 -7.54 -37.47
C GLY A 142 21.82 -8.13 -38.72
N THR A 143 22.47 -9.29 -38.57
CA THR A 143 23.06 -10.01 -39.69
C THR A 143 22.05 -11.00 -40.28
N CYS A 144 21.71 -10.83 -41.56
CA CYS A 144 20.77 -11.72 -42.23
C CYS A 144 21.45 -13.01 -42.71
N ARG A 145 20.82 -14.15 -42.45
CA ARG A 145 21.22 -15.47 -42.96
C ARG A 145 20.06 -16.14 -43.68
N ASN A 146 20.25 -16.52 -44.94
CA ASN A 146 19.24 -17.25 -45.72
C ASN A 146 18.94 -18.63 -45.08
N GLN A 147 17.68 -19.01 -45.04
CA GLN A 147 17.18 -20.30 -44.59
C GLN A 147 16.15 -20.86 -45.58
N PHE A 148 16.62 -21.42 -46.70
CA PHE A 148 15.74 -21.96 -47.76
C PHE A 148 14.68 -20.94 -48.23
N GLU A 149 13.42 -21.12 -47.81
CA GLU A 149 12.27 -20.26 -48.11
C GLU A 149 12.10 -19.08 -47.13
N SER A 150 12.91 -19.00 -46.08
CA SER A 150 12.86 -17.95 -45.06
C SER A 150 14.25 -17.33 -44.81
N PHE A 151 14.31 -16.38 -43.88
CA PHE A 151 15.56 -15.83 -43.36
C PHE A 151 15.61 -15.94 -41.85
N LEU A 152 16.82 -15.89 -41.31
CA LEU A 152 17.09 -15.70 -39.89
C LEU A 152 17.89 -14.42 -39.71
N CYS A 153 17.39 -13.53 -38.87
CA CYS A 153 18.18 -12.39 -38.38
C CYS A 153 18.95 -12.80 -37.13
N ILE A 154 20.28 -12.69 -37.18
CA ILE A 154 21.15 -12.82 -36.03
C ILE A 154 21.28 -11.43 -35.43
N CYS A 155 20.57 -11.20 -34.31
CA CYS A 155 20.53 -9.89 -33.66
C CYS A 155 21.81 -9.59 -32.89
N PRO A 156 22.28 -8.33 -32.87
CA PRO A 156 23.35 -7.91 -31.97
C PRO A 156 22.92 -8.11 -30.51
N ALA A 157 23.90 -8.25 -29.61
CA ALA A 157 23.62 -8.39 -28.19
C ALA A 157 22.73 -7.25 -27.68
N GLY A 158 21.67 -7.57 -26.94
CA GLY A 158 20.69 -6.60 -26.41
C GLY A 158 19.48 -6.34 -27.31
N TYR A 159 19.49 -6.79 -28.57
CA TYR A 159 18.37 -6.66 -29.50
C TYR A 159 17.65 -8.00 -29.68
N ASN A 160 16.35 -7.96 -29.96
CA ASN A 160 15.50 -9.13 -30.13
C ASN A 160 14.37 -8.88 -31.15
N GLY A 161 13.56 -9.90 -31.40
CA GLY A 161 12.52 -9.86 -32.44
C GLY A 161 12.91 -10.64 -33.69
N GLN A 162 11.95 -10.87 -34.58
CA GLN A 162 12.17 -11.70 -35.77
C GLN A 162 13.12 -10.99 -36.76
N VAL A 163 13.08 -9.67 -36.78
CA VAL A 163 13.88 -8.80 -37.62
C VAL A 163 14.75 -7.85 -36.78
N CYS A 164 15.03 -8.20 -35.52
CA CYS A 164 15.80 -7.41 -34.56
C CYS A 164 15.20 -6.02 -34.27
N GLU A 165 13.88 -5.89 -34.37
CA GLU A 165 13.11 -4.67 -34.20
C GLU A 165 13.00 -4.20 -32.74
N TYR A 166 13.13 -5.13 -31.79
CA TYR A 166 13.07 -4.81 -30.37
C TYR A 166 14.45 -4.42 -29.86
N THR A 167 14.51 -3.24 -29.27
CA THR A 167 15.70 -2.64 -28.68
C THR A 167 15.69 -2.86 -27.17
N PRO A 168 16.82 -2.64 -26.47
CA PRO A 168 16.84 -2.57 -25.01
C PRO A 168 15.83 -1.59 -24.39
N CYS A 169 15.31 -0.62 -25.18
CA CYS A 169 14.33 0.36 -24.74
C CYS A 169 12.87 0.01 -25.08
N THR A 170 12.58 -1.06 -25.85
CA THR A 170 11.23 -1.28 -26.39
C THR A 170 10.19 -1.63 -25.32
N ASP A 171 10.59 -2.31 -24.23
CA ASP A 171 9.73 -2.62 -23.08
C ASP A 171 10.23 -1.99 -21.77
N THR A 172 11.12 -1.01 -21.88
CA THR A 172 11.72 -0.35 -20.71
C THR A 172 10.90 0.87 -20.32
N ASN A 173 10.49 0.92 -19.06
CA ASN A 173 9.78 2.06 -18.50
C ASN A 173 10.72 2.93 -17.65
N CYS A 174 11.13 4.08 -18.20
CA CYS A 174 11.77 5.17 -17.48
C CYS A 174 10.67 6.15 -17.03
N ASN A 175 10.27 6.12 -15.76
CA ASN A 175 9.06 6.82 -15.30
C ASN A 175 9.10 8.33 -15.57
N HIS A 176 10.23 8.96 -15.25
CA HIS A 176 10.46 10.39 -15.42
C HIS A 176 11.83 10.63 -16.07
N GLY A 177 12.02 10.01 -17.24
CA GLY A 177 13.28 10.10 -17.96
C GLY A 177 13.19 9.54 -19.37
N GLU A 178 14.30 9.63 -20.09
CA GLU A 178 14.44 9.10 -21.44
C GLU A 178 15.28 7.83 -21.42
N CYS A 179 14.86 6.80 -22.16
CA CYS A 179 15.66 5.58 -22.30
C CYS A 179 16.78 5.80 -23.32
N VAL A 180 18.03 5.56 -22.90
CA VAL A 180 19.21 5.72 -23.73
C VAL A 180 19.88 4.35 -23.92
N ILE A 181 20.03 3.94 -25.17
CA ILE A 181 20.74 2.70 -25.52
C ILE A 181 22.24 2.92 -25.31
N SER A 182 22.88 2.01 -24.56
CA SER A 182 24.31 2.03 -24.29
C SER A 182 24.92 0.66 -24.61
N GLY A 183 25.44 0.52 -25.83
CA GLY A 183 25.97 -0.75 -26.33
C GLY A 183 24.86 -1.80 -26.44
N SER A 184 25.02 -2.91 -25.70
CA SER A 184 24.04 -4.01 -25.64
C SER A 184 23.02 -3.87 -24.50
N SER A 185 22.96 -2.71 -23.82
CA SER A 185 22.09 -2.45 -22.68
C SER A 185 21.43 -1.07 -22.81
N PHE A 186 20.74 -0.63 -21.77
CA PHE A 186 20.14 0.69 -21.68
C PHE A 186 20.39 1.31 -20.30
N TYR A 187 20.22 2.61 -20.20
CA TYR A 187 20.03 3.31 -18.93
C TYR A 187 18.95 4.39 -19.09
N CYS A 188 18.31 4.77 -17.99
CA CYS A 188 17.37 5.87 -18.00
C CYS A 188 18.11 7.19 -17.68
N SER A 189 18.01 8.16 -18.59
CA SER A 189 18.47 9.53 -18.36
C SER A 189 17.35 10.32 -17.68
N CYS A 190 17.46 10.51 -16.37
CA CYS A 190 16.41 11.13 -15.57
C CYS A 190 16.26 12.63 -15.80
N TRP A 191 15.02 13.11 -15.78
CA TRP A 191 14.73 14.54 -15.74
C TRP A 191 15.14 15.15 -14.40
N SER A 192 15.30 16.47 -14.39
CA SER A 192 15.72 17.21 -13.19
C SER A 192 14.81 16.91 -11.99
N GLY A 193 15.40 16.52 -10.86
CA GLY A 193 14.69 16.19 -9.63
C GLY A 193 14.31 14.71 -9.47
N TYR A 194 14.58 13.86 -10.47
CA TYR A 194 14.35 12.42 -10.42
C TYR A 194 15.67 11.64 -10.43
N TYR A 195 15.67 10.47 -9.80
CA TYR A 195 16.82 9.56 -9.74
C TYR A 195 16.40 8.10 -9.58
N GLY A 196 17.37 7.20 -9.62
CA GLY A 196 17.16 5.75 -9.64
C GLY A 196 17.32 5.18 -11.05
N ASP A 197 17.48 3.86 -11.15
CA ASP A 197 17.78 3.18 -12.41
C ASP A 197 16.65 3.34 -13.44
N ARG A 198 15.42 3.61 -12.98
CA ARG A 198 14.24 3.86 -13.80
C ARG A 198 13.62 5.24 -13.57
N CYS A 199 14.36 6.17 -12.95
CA CYS A 199 13.88 7.52 -12.63
C CYS A 199 12.58 7.53 -11.83
N GLU A 200 12.45 6.56 -10.93
CA GLU A 200 11.27 6.33 -10.09
C GLU A 200 11.30 7.10 -8.77
N ASN A 201 12.47 7.59 -8.37
CA ASN A 201 12.66 8.25 -7.09
C ASN A 201 12.73 9.76 -7.25
N THR A 202 12.26 10.45 -6.21
CA THR A 202 12.43 11.89 -5.98
C THR A 202 13.02 12.07 -4.59
N PRO A 203 13.52 13.26 -4.23
CA PRO A 203 13.93 13.55 -2.86
C PRO A 203 12.85 13.26 -1.80
N CYS A 204 11.57 13.26 -2.21
CA CYS A 204 10.43 12.90 -1.37
C CYS A 204 10.16 11.39 -1.27
N THR A 205 10.78 10.55 -2.10
CA THR A 205 10.54 9.11 -2.08
C THR A 205 11.05 8.50 -0.79
N GLY A 206 10.17 7.83 -0.05
CA GLY A 206 10.47 7.24 1.26
C GLY A 206 10.52 8.23 2.42
N GLN A 207 10.30 9.53 2.18
CA GLN A 207 10.23 10.52 3.24
C GLN A 207 8.86 10.51 3.91
N ASN A 208 8.84 10.70 5.24
CA ASN A 208 7.61 10.73 6.01
C ASN A 208 7.52 12.05 6.79
N CYS A 209 6.61 12.91 6.32
CA CYS A 209 6.11 14.11 6.97
C CYS A 209 4.79 13.75 7.67
N ASN A 210 4.80 13.55 8.99
CA ASN A 210 3.68 12.93 9.70
C ASN A 210 2.36 13.69 9.52
N TYR A 211 2.40 15.00 9.74
CA TYR A 211 1.28 15.92 9.60
C TYR A 211 1.64 17.06 8.64
N GLY A 212 2.08 16.69 7.44
CA GLY A 212 2.50 17.64 6.42
C GLY A 212 2.64 17.01 5.04
N SER A 213 3.06 17.81 4.07
CA SER A 213 3.32 17.37 2.70
C SER A 213 4.78 17.56 2.34
N CYS A 214 5.38 16.56 1.70
CA CYS A 214 6.75 16.68 1.22
C CYS A 214 6.80 17.57 -0.02
N VAL A 215 7.74 18.51 -0.04
CA VAL A 215 7.99 19.42 -1.16
C VAL A 215 9.46 19.34 -1.56
N ILE A 216 9.72 19.35 -2.88
CA ILE A 216 11.08 19.30 -3.42
C ILE A 216 11.64 20.72 -3.45
N ILE A 217 12.84 20.91 -2.90
CA ILE A 217 13.55 22.19 -2.88
C ILE A 217 14.94 21.98 -3.52
N GLY A 218 15.09 22.38 -4.78
CA GLY A 218 16.32 22.14 -5.53
C GLY A 218 16.61 20.65 -5.66
N SER A 219 17.72 20.19 -5.07
CA SER A 219 18.11 18.77 -5.01
C SER A 219 17.74 18.08 -3.69
N THR A 220 17.06 18.76 -2.77
CA THR A 220 16.64 18.23 -1.46
C THR A 220 15.12 18.23 -1.33
N PHE A 221 14.62 17.84 -0.17
CA PHE A 221 13.21 17.94 0.18
C PHE A 221 13.04 18.71 1.49
N ASP A 222 11.82 19.18 1.72
CA ASP A 222 11.37 19.74 3.00
C ASP A 222 9.93 19.28 3.29
N CYS A 223 9.53 19.31 4.55
CA CYS A 223 8.17 18.98 4.97
C CYS A 223 7.37 20.26 5.24
N SER A 224 6.40 20.55 4.37
CA SER A 224 5.43 21.62 4.58
C SER A 224 4.37 21.17 5.59
N CYS A 225 4.47 21.63 6.84
CA CYS A 225 3.58 21.22 7.92
C CYS A 225 2.18 21.83 7.83
N TRP A 226 1.17 21.04 8.22
CA TRP A 226 -0.20 21.52 8.38
C TRP A 226 -0.33 22.39 9.64
N ALA A 227 -1.43 23.15 9.72
CA ALA A 227 -1.67 24.08 10.81
C ALA A 227 -1.58 23.39 12.18
N GLY A 228 -0.83 24.01 13.11
CA GLY A 228 -0.61 23.49 14.47
C GLY A 228 0.51 22.46 14.59
N HIS A 229 1.23 22.13 13.51
CA HIS A 229 2.37 21.22 13.50
C HIS A 229 3.68 21.91 13.13
N TYR A 230 4.78 21.44 13.70
CA TYR A 230 6.13 21.92 13.40
C TYR A 230 7.18 20.82 13.57
N GLY A 231 8.43 21.14 13.23
CA GLY A 231 9.55 20.19 13.20
C GLY A 231 9.92 19.80 11.77
N SER A 232 11.10 19.20 11.60
CA SER A 232 11.61 18.78 10.29
C SER A 232 10.76 17.72 9.59
N ARG A 233 9.90 17.02 10.35
CA ARG A 233 8.99 15.98 9.85
C ARG A 233 7.55 16.22 10.30
N CYS A 234 7.24 17.45 10.72
CA CYS A 234 5.93 17.84 11.25
C CYS A 234 5.45 16.93 12.38
N GLU A 235 6.38 16.49 13.23
CA GLU A 235 6.18 15.53 14.32
C GLU A 235 5.75 16.18 15.64
N TYR A 236 5.91 17.50 15.75
CA TYR A 236 5.62 18.24 16.97
C TYR A 236 4.35 19.08 16.83
N THR A 237 3.69 19.28 17.96
CA THR A 237 2.61 20.25 18.16
C THR A 237 2.96 21.10 19.38
N PRO A 238 2.31 22.26 19.60
CA PRO A 238 2.47 23.01 20.85
C PRO A 238 2.18 22.17 22.11
N CYS A 239 1.40 21.09 21.99
CA CYS A 239 1.13 20.14 23.07
C CYS A 239 2.20 19.05 23.26
N THR A 240 3.16 18.91 22.34
CA THR A 240 4.18 17.86 22.45
C THR A 240 5.11 18.15 23.63
N GLY A 241 5.16 17.22 24.58
CA GLY A 241 5.94 17.38 25.82
C GLY A 241 5.26 18.27 26.87
N GLN A 242 4.02 18.69 26.65
CA GLN A 242 3.25 19.45 27.63
C GLN A 242 2.45 18.52 28.55
N TYR A 243 2.35 18.90 29.81
CA TYR A 243 1.68 18.11 30.85
C TYR A 243 0.50 18.90 31.42
N CYS A 244 -0.72 18.40 31.17
CA CYS A 244 -1.93 18.83 31.85
C CYS A 244 -2.28 17.73 32.87
N ASN A 245 -2.07 17.97 34.16
CA ASN A 245 -2.16 16.93 35.19
C ASN A 245 -3.56 16.30 35.24
N TYR A 246 -4.58 17.15 35.37
CA TYR A 246 -5.99 16.76 35.41
C TYR A 246 -6.76 17.50 34.31
N GLY A 247 -6.30 17.37 33.07
CA GLY A 247 -6.91 18.01 31.91
C GLY A 247 -6.34 17.52 30.58
N SER A 248 -6.88 18.05 29.49
CA SER A 248 -6.41 17.75 28.13
C SER A 248 -5.70 18.96 27.53
N CYS A 249 -4.56 18.74 26.88
CA CYS A 249 -3.88 19.81 26.13
C CYS A 249 -4.66 20.12 24.85
N VAL A 250 -4.89 21.40 24.58
CA VAL A 250 -5.60 21.89 23.40
C VAL A 250 -4.71 22.88 22.66
N VAL A 251 -4.54 22.66 21.35
CA VAL A 251 -3.80 23.57 20.47
C VAL A 251 -4.67 24.78 20.15
N SER A 252 -4.13 25.98 20.33
CA SER A 252 -4.77 27.27 20.02
C SER A 252 -3.82 28.09 19.15
N GLY A 253 -3.99 27.97 17.82
CA GLY A 253 -3.09 28.59 16.84
C GLY A 253 -1.67 28.00 16.93
N SER A 254 -0.70 28.86 17.22
CA SER A 254 0.70 28.48 17.47
C SER A 254 1.01 28.18 18.95
N ASN A 255 0.02 28.28 19.83
CA ASN A 255 0.18 28.08 21.28
C ASN A 255 -0.68 26.90 21.77
N PHE A 256 -0.63 26.60 23.06
CA PHE A 256 -1.49 25.60 23.70
C PHE A 256 -2.09 26.13 25.01
N TYR A 257 -3.16 25.48 25.46
CA TYR A 257 -3.67 25.63 26.82
C TYR A 257 -4.20 24.30 27.34
N CYS A 258 -4.26 24.14 28.66
CA CYS A 258 -4.87 22.97 29.28
C CYS A 258 -6.36 23.21 29.52
N SER A 259 -7.20 22.34 28.98
CA SER A 259 -8.62 22.26 29.30
C SER A 259 -8.81 21.34 30.51
N CYS A 260 -9.08 21.92 31.68
CA CYS A 260 -9.13 21.18 32.94
C CYS A 260 -10.42 20.37 33.09
N TRP A 261 -10.30 19.16 33.67
CA TRP A 261 -11.46 18.37 34.07
C TRP A 261 -12.20 19.04 35.23
N SER A 262 -13.49 18.70 35.38
CA SER A 262 -14.31 19.22 36.48
C SER A 262 -13.63 18.97 37.82
N GLY A 263 -13.58 20.00 38.67
CA GLY A 263 -12.89 19.90 39.95
C GLY A 263 -11.45 20.44 39.95
N TYR A 264 -10.88 20.83 38.79
CA TYR A 264 -9.47 21.23 38.69
C TYR A 264 -9.27 22.57 37.99
N TYR A 265 -8.18 23.27 38.34
CA TYR A 265 -7.83 24.58 37.78
C TYR A 265 -6.31 24.84 37.77
N GLY A 266 -5.91 25.97 37.19
CA GLY A 266 -4.52 26.39 36.98
C GLY A 266 -4.02 26.12 35.56
N SER A 267 -2.88 26.70 35.19
CA SER A 267 -2.32 26.63 33.81
C SER A 267 -2.01 25.22 33.32
N SER A 268 -1.69 24.31 34.24
CA SER A 268 -1.45 22.89 33.98
C SER A 268 -2.47 21.97 34.67
N CYS A 269 -3.62 22.51 35.07
CA CYS A 269 -4.67 21.79 35.81
C CYS A 269 -4.13 21.07 37.06
N GLN A 270 -3.27 21.76 37.81
CA GLN A 270 -2.51 21.18 38.92
C GLN A 270 -3.19 21.32 40.29
N TYR A 271 -4.24 22.14 40.38
CA TYR A 271 -4.96 22.39 41.62
C TYR A 271 -6.35 21.77 41.57
N SER A 272 -6.86 21.27 42.70
CA SER A 272 -8.24 20.77 42.83
C SER A 272 -9.08 21.63 43.78
N TYR A 273 -10.38 21.69 43.55
CA TYR A 273 -11.35 22.34 44.43
C TYR A 273 -11.62 21.54 45.72
N THR A 274 -10.99 20.38 45.91
CA THR A 274 -11.30 19.43 47.01
C THR A 274 -10.59 19.74 48.34
N TYR A 275 -9.55 20.58 48.34
CA TYR A 275 -8.82 20.99 49.56
C TYR A 275 -9.35 22.26 50.21
N ILE A 276 -10.41 22.82 49.65
CA ILE A 276 -11.06 24.00 50.15
C ILE A 276 -12.19 23.49 51.06
N TYR A 277 -11.97 23.47 52.38
CA TYR A 277 -13.08 23.29 53.32
C TYR A 277 -14.02 24.50 53.13
N VAL A 278 -15.05 24.31 52.32
CA VAL A 278 -16.08 25.33 52.08
C VAL A 278 -16.77 25.57 53.41
N ALA A 279 -16.42 26.68 54.03
CA ALA A 279 -16.97 27.05 55.31
C ALA A 279 -18.34 27.71 55.13
N LYS A 280 -18.51 28.50 54.06
CA LYS A 280 -19.74 29.22 53.78
C LYS A 280 -19.88 29.56 52.30
N SER A 281 -21.05 29.31 51.73
CA SER A 281 -21.47 29.90 50.45
C SER A 281 -22.27 31.18 50.73
N ILE A 282 -21.98 32.25 50.00
CA ILE A 282 -22.70 33.54 50.08
C ILE A 282 -23.19 33.88 48.69
N GLU A 283 -24.46 34.26 48.61
CA GLU A 283 -25.14 34.61 47.37
C GLU A 283 -25.69 36.03 47.49
N SER A 284 -25.74 36.74 46.37
CA SER A 284 -26.45 38.02 46.29
C SER A 284 -27.95 37.82 46.54
N PRO A 285 -28.68 38.87 46.97
CA PRO A 285 -30.13 38.77 47.15
C PRO A 285 -30.83 38.31 45.90
N ASN A 286 -31.83 37.45 46.07
CA ASN A 286 -32.64 36.85 45.00
C ASN A 286 -31.88 35.99 43.99
N TYR A 287 -30.58 35.71 44.17
CA TYR A 287 -29.81 34.86 43.27
C TYR A 287 -30.57 33.53 43.02
N PRO A 288 -30.69 33.06 41.77
CA PRO A 288 -30.05 33.53 40.53
C PRO A 288 -30.79 34.65 39.78
N SER A 289 -31.80 35.28 40.40
CA SER A 289 -32.52 36.43 39.85
C SER A 289 -31.81 37.75 40.19
N TYR A 290 -32.33 38.85 39.64
CA TYR A 290 -31.79 40.19 39.83
C TYR A 290 -31.81 40.63 41.31
N TYR A 291 -30.70 41.19 41.78
CA TYR A 291 -30.59 41.76 43.13
C TYR A 291 -31.37 43.08 43.28
N TYR A 292 -31.46 43.62 44.49
CA TYR A 292 -32.18 44.87 44.77
C TYR A 292 -31.34 46.11 44.49
N ASP A 293 -31.98 47.20 44.06
CA ASP A 293 -31.41 48.56 44.06
C ASP A 293 -31.29 49.11 45.50
N ASN A 294 -30.40 50.08 45.70
CA ASN A 294 -30.17 50.82 46.95
C ASN A 294 -29.90 49.92 48.17
N ALA A 295 -29.27 48.77 47.95
CA ALA A 295 -29.00 47.78 48.98
C ALA A 295 -27.59 47.93 49.54
N VAL A 296 -27.44 47.78 50.85
CA VAL A 296 -26.15 47.58 51.52
C VAL A 296 -26.25 46.34 52.37
N ILE A 297 -25.49 45.32 52.00
CA ILE A 297 -25.58 43.99 52.61
C ILE A 297 -24.19 43.55 52.96
N SER A 298 -24.02 43.02 54.17
CA SER A 298 -22.72 42.57 54.62
C SER A 298 -22.77 41.23 55.31
N TRP A 299 -21.64 40.53 55.19
CA TRP A 299 -21.38 39.26 55.81
C TRP A 299 -20.03 39.30 56.49
N SER A 300 -19.92 38.62 57.62
CA SER A 300 -18.63 38.35 58.25
C SER A 300 -18.41 36.86 58.37
N TYR A 301 -17.14 36.48 58.34
CA TYR A 301 -16.71 35.13 58.60
C TYR A 301 -15.39 35.15 59.37
N GLY A 302 -15.34 34.37 60.46
CA GLY A 302 -14.17 34.21 61.30
C GLY A 302 -13.90 32.74 61.57
N THR A 303 -12.62 32.39 61.73
CA THR A 303 -12.15 31.03 62.03
C THR A 303 -11.17 31.05 63.21
N ASP A 304 -10.62 29.90 63.59
CA ASP A 304 -9.66 29.79 64.68
C ASP A 304 -8.37 30.56 64.36
N ALA A 305 -7.69 31.05 65.41
CA ALA A 305 -6.43 31.77 65.26
C ALA A 305 -5.38 30.90 64.56
N GLY A 306 -4.69 31.46 63.57
CA GLY A 306 -3.66 30.78 62.78
C GLY A 306 -4.14 30.13 61.48
N ARG A 307 -5.45 30.13 61.20
CA ARG A 307 -6.00 29.74 59.88
C ARG A 307 -6.20 30.95 58.99
N ARG A 308 -6.04 30.74 57.67
CA ARG A 308 -6.27 31.76 56.65
C ARG A 308 -7.63 31.54 56.00
N ILE A 309 -8.27 32.62 55.56
CA ILE A 309 -9.55 32.56 54.85
C ILE A 309 -9.32 32.93 53.38
N SER A 310 -9.85 32.13 52.46
CA SER A 310 -9.93 32.46 51.04
C SER A 310 -11.38 32.74 50.63
N VAL A 311 -11.58 33.77 49.81
CA VAL A 311 -12.88 34.13 49.22
C VAL A 311 -12.74 34.03 47.71
N VAL A 312 -13.55 33.18 47.10
CA VAL A 312 -13.53 32.88 45.67
C VAL A 312 -14.91 33.13 45.09
N ALA A 313 -15.02 33.89 43.99
CA ALA A 313 -16.29 33.98 43.28
C ALA A 313 -16.39 32.85 42.25
N VAL A 314 -17.48 32.08 42.32
CA VAL A 314 -17.81 31.04 41.34
C VAL A 314 -18.57 31.66 40.16
N VAL A 315 -19.43 32.63 40.46
CA VAL A 315 -20.23 33.40 39.50
C VAL A 315 -20.22 34.87 39.94
N PHE A 316 -20.05 35.81 39.01
CA PHE A 316 -19.98 37.23 39.33
C PHE A 316 -20.46 38.14 38.19
N TYR A 317 -21.67 38.69 38.34
CA TYR A 317 -22.27 39.66 37.43
C TYR A 317 -22.88 40.81 38.24
N LEU A 318 -22.22 41.96 38.22
CA LEU A 318 -22.71 43.22 38.78
C LEU A 318 -22.79 44.28 37.68
N GLU A 319 -23.47 45.40 37.96
CA GLU A 319 -23.32 46.61 37.15
C GLU A 319 -21.88 47.12 37.23
N GLU A 320 -21.32 47.56 36.11
CA GLU A 320 -19.93 48.00 36.01
C GLU A 320 -19.74 49.44 36.49
N ASN A 321 -18.87 49.64 37.49
CA ASN A 321 -18.51 50.89 38.15
C ASN A 321 -19.57 51.50 39.11
N PHE A 322 -20.74 50.89 39.23
CA PHE A 322 -21.85 51.41 40.06
C PHE A 322 -22.18 50.48 41.23
N ASP A 323 -22.21 49.16 40.98
CA ASP A 323 -22.42 48.16 42.02
C ASP A 323 -21.10 47.49 42.42
N TRP A 324 -20.89 47.34 43.72
CA TRP A 324 -19.59 46.94 44.27
C TRP A 324 -19.71 45.80 45.27
N LEU A 325 -18.90 44.77 45.07
CA LEU A 325 -18.57 43.81 46.12
C LEU A 325 -17.17 44.11 46.64
N LYS A 326 -17.07 44.42 47.93
CA LYS A 326 -15.81 44.75 48.60
C LYS A 326 -15.52 43.78 49.72
N VAL A 327 -14.25 43.41 49.86
CA VAL A 327 -13.76 42.52 50.91
C VAL A 327 -12.75 43.28 51.74
N TYR A 328 -12.96 43.28 53.05
CA TYR A 328 -12.15 43.95 54.05
C TYR A 328 -11.62 42.96 55.05
N HIS A 329 -10.55 43.36 55.74
CA HIS A 329 -9.99 42.59 56.82
C HIS A 329 -10.94 42.49 58.03
N ARG A 330 -11.59 43.60 58.39
CA ARG A 330 -12.50 43.71 59.55
C ARG A 330 -13.68 44.65 59.25
N PRO A 331 -14.72 44.66 60.09
CA PRO A 331 -15.89 45.53 59.90
C PRO A 331 -15.60 47.03 60.05
N ASP A 332 -14.41 47.40 60.54
CA ASP A 332 -13.94 48.79 60.59
C ASP A 332 -13.60 49.37 59.20
N LYS A 333 -13.51 48.50 58.18
CA LYS A 333 -13.23 48.83 56.78
C LYS A 333 -11.92 49.60 56.58
N VAL A 334 -10.98 49.50 57.52
CA VAL A 334 -9.70 50.22 57.45
C VAL A 334 -8.80 49.61 56.37
N THR A 335 -8.80 48.28 56.24
CA THR A 335 -8.00 47.55 55.27
C THR A 335 -8.91 46.86 54.25
N GLU A 336 -9.02 47.46 53.06
CA GLU A 336 -9.66 46.83 51.90
C GLU A 336 -8.69 45.82 51.28
N LEU A 337 -9.14 44.58 51.11
CA LEU A 337 -8.38 43.48 50.51
C LEU A 337 -8.61 43.41 49.01
N ALA A 338 -9.85 43.65 48.57
CA ALA A 338 -10.23 43.68 47.17
C ALA A 338 -11.60 44.35 46.97
N SER A 339 -11.84 44.85 45.75
CA SER A 339 -13.12 45.40 45.31
C SER A 339 -13.40 44.98 43.86
N TRP A 340 -14.62 44.56 43.56
CA TRP A 340 -15.03 44.18 42.21
C TRP A 340 -16.37 44.77 41.83
N THR A 341 -16.52 44.95 40.52
CA THR A 341 -17.70 45.47 39.83
C THR A 341 -17.78 44.81 38.45
N GLY A 342 -18.89 44.98 37.72
CA GLY A 342 -19.06 44.40 36.39
C GLY A 342 -19.05 42.88 36.35
N THR A 343 -18.67 42.31 35.20
CA THR A 343 -18.51 40.87 35.00
C THR A 343 -17.05 40.45 35.18
N GLN A 344 -16.79 39.44 36.00
CA GLN A 344 -15.43 38.98 36.29
C GLN A 344 -15.25 37.49 35.96
N SER A 345 -14.12 37.13 35.36
CA SER A 345 -13.83 35.75 34.94
C SER A 345 -13.02 34.94 35.96
N PHE A 346 -12.33 35.60 36.90
CA PHE A 346 -11.56 34.94 37.96
C PHE A 346 -11.39 35.87 39.16
N ILE A 347 -11.94 35.48 40.32
CA ILE A 347 -11.81 36.23 41.59
C ILE A 347 -11.29 35.29 42.67
N ILE A 348 -10.16 35.66 43.27
CA ILE A 348 -9.65 35.07 44.51
C ILE A 348 -9.00 36.15 45.38
N VAL A 349 -9.38 36.20 46.65
CA VAL A 349 -8.73 37.04 47.65
C VAL A 349 -8.47 36.22 48.91
N TYR A 350 -7.38 36.55 49.58
CA TYR A 350 -6.99 35.90 50.82
C TYR A 350 -6.98 36.90 51.97
N SER A 351 -7.45 36.46 53.13
CA SER A 351 -7.34 37.23 54.36
C SER A 351 -5.89 37.36 54.83
N LEU A 352 -5.65 38.38 55.65
CA LEU A 352 -4.39 38.61 56.36
C LEU A 352 -4.37 37.97 57.76
N ASP A 353 -5.51 37.53 58.27
CA ASP A 353 -5.72 36.92 59.60
C ASP A 353 -6.91 35.95 59.53
N ASN A 354 -7.39 35.46 60.66
CA ASN A 354 -8.52 34.56 60.80
C ASN A 354 -9.91 35.20 60.64
N TYR A 355 -10.02 36.38 60.02
CA TYR A 355 -11.30 37.08 59.81
C TYR A 355 -11.40 37.78 58.45
N VAL A 356 -12.61 37.81 57.90
CA VAL A 356 -13.00 38.61 56.72
C VAL A 356 -14.36 39.26 56.91
N TYR A 357 -14.49 40.46 56.34
CA TYR A 357 -15.74 41.20 56.24
C TYR A 357 -16.04 41.52 54.78
N ILE A 358 -17.23 41.18 54.30
CA ILE A 358 -17.64 41.31 52.90
C ILE A 358 -18.84 42.24 52.86
N GLU A 359 -18.81 43.23 52.00
CA GLU A 359 -19.88 44.21 51.81
C GLU A 359 -20.25 44.32 50.33
N PHE A 360 -21.54 44.18 50.06
CA PHE A 360 -22.15 44.41 48.76
C PHE A 360 -22.99 45.68 48.81
N THR A 361 -22.73 46.62 47.92
CA THR A 361 -23.46 47.89 47.80
C THR A 361 -23.98 48.07 46.39
N THR A 362 -25.27 48.42 46.27
CA THR A 362 -25.91 48.73 44.99
C THR A 362 -26.39 50.16 44.89
N ASP A 363 -26.40 50.68 43.66
CA ASP A 363 -26.87 52.03 43.36
C ASP A 363 -28.40 52.06 43.10
N ALA A 364 -28.94 53.17 42.59
CA ALA A 364 -30.38 53.34 42.42
C ALA A 364 -30.97 52.74 41.12
N SER A 365 -30.15 52.10 40.28
CA SER A 365 -30.57 51.58 38.97
C SER A 365 -29.76 50.37 38.51
N ILE A 366 -30.18 49.74 37.40
CA ILE A 366 -29.47 48.69 36.65
C ILE A 366 -28.92 47.55 37.53
N THR A 367 -29.70 46.48 37.64
CA THR A 367 -29.28 45.28 38.36
C THR A 367 -28.87 44.16 37.41
N SER A 368 -28.17 43.16 37.96
CA SER A 368 -27.78 41.94 37.25
C SER A 368 -28.12 40.70 38.07
N THR A 369 -27.85 39.50 37.55
CA THR A 369 -28.14 38.22 38.23
C THR A 369 -27.30 38.01 39.50
N GLY A 370 -26.28 38.83 39.71
CA GLY A 370 -25.51 38.90 40.96
C GLY A 370 -24.37 37.89 41.02
N PHE A 371 -24.12 37.34 42.21
CA PHE A 371 -22.94 36.52 42.46
C PHE A 371 -23.19 35.33 43.39
N GLN A 372 -22.31 34.35 43.26
CA GLN A 372 -22.12 33.28 44.24
C GLN A 372 -20.63 33.24 44.60
N ILE A 373 -20.33 33.49 45.88
CA ILE A 373 -18.97 33.43 46.42
C ILE A 373 -18.86 32.31 47.46
N VAL A 374 -17.69 31.70 47.50
CA VAL A 374 -17.33 30.61 48.38
C VAL A 374 -16.23 31.09 49.32
N VAL A 375 -16.52 31.04 50.62
CA VAL A 375 -15.59 31.37 51.70
C VAL A 375 -15.07 30.10 52.32
N SER A 376 -13.75 30.03 52.48
CA SER A 376 -13.06 28.79 52.81
C SER A 376 -11.93 29.02 53.79
N THR A 377 -11.60 28.00 54.56
CA THR A 377 -10.50 28.05 55.53
C THR A 377 -9.37 27.15 55.12
N GLU A 378 -8.16 27.67 55.18
CA GLU A 378 -6.88 27.00 54.88
C GLU A 378 -5.98 26.95 56.13
#